data_AF-A0A9D6VQD2-F1
#
_entry.id   AF-A0A9D6VQD2-F1
#
_cell.length_a   1.000
_cell.length_b   1.000
_cell.length_c   1.000
_cell.angle_alpha   90.00
_cell.angle_beta   90.00
_cell.angle_gamma   90.00
#
_symmetry.space_group_name_H-M   'P 1'
#
loop_
_entity.id
_entity.type
_entity.pdbx_description
1 polymer ?
#
loop_
_entity_poly.entity_id
_entity_poly.type
_entity_poly.pdbx_seq_one_letter_code
_entity_poly.pdbx_strand_id
1 'polypeptide(L)'
;MEAKCVTCSKDIPIHEAMELNEKYFCSSTCLGKYREQIGERQFDKESLATFEKKQATGWIPERALKYIHMCQSCNKKLRETCKSLEAVSGVNRFKIAESEGMPWCCHARFNISSSMADGTVPLSSVIKVQKLAEELAKNPEKVKTMVKHDTLKKKLLKEDKLHGITTVLYDLAFGELAKNTDYKNPGGTPPKVEGEHMFHYAACLECDPIFGAECEEQAIEKELNECVEKVEAMTKSLWCKHALHSMSALNLNKNVDDNRLQGLIRFAEKVAEEKGHPGVTTSDMFIAMGRAVS
;
A
#
# COMPACT_ATOMS: atom_id res chain seq x y z
N MET A 1 -25.69 2.85 -17.83
CA MET A 1 -25.27 1.69 -18.66
C MET A 1 -24.76 0.63 -17.71
N GLU A 2 -25.20 -0.61 -17.88
CA GLU A 2 -24.87 -1.74 -17.00
C GLU A 2 -23.97 -2.72 -17.76
N ALA A 3 -23.05 -3.37 -17.05
CA ALA A 3 -22.18 -4.42 -17.55
C ALA A 3 -22.36 -5.69 -16.71
N LYS A 4 -22.01 -6.85 -17.25
CA LYS A 4 -22.03 -8.12 -16.49
C LYS A 4 -20.65 -8.46 -15.94
N CYS A 5 -20.61 -8.91 -14.70
CA CYS A 5 -19.38 -9.46 -14.14
C CYS A 5 -18.92 -10.67 -14.94
N VAL A 6 -17.67 -10.68 -15.39
CA VAL A 6 -17.10 -11.83 -16.12
C VAL A 6 -17.08 -13.11 -15.29
N THR A 7 -16.92 -12.99 -13.97
CA THR A 7 -16.76 -14.16 -13.09
C THR A 7 -18.08 -14.71 -12.55
N CYS A 8 -19.03 -13.85 -12.17
CA CYS A 8 -20.27 -14.27 -11.49
C CYS A 8 -21.55 -13.88 -12.23
N SER A 9 -21.44 -13.24 -13.40
CA SER A 9 -22.57 -12.82 -14.25
C SER A 9 -23.57 -11.85 -13.62
N LYS A 10 -23.30 -11.33 -12.41
CA LYS A 10 -24.09 -10.27 -11.78
C LYS A 10 -24.06 -9.00 -12.63
N ASP A 11 -25.19 -8.31 -12.75
CA ASP A 11 -25.26 -6.98 -13.36
C ASP A 11 -24.59 -5.94 -12.45
N ILE A 12 -23.82 -5.04 -13.05
CA ILE A 12 -23.00 -4.03 -12.36
C ILE A 12 -23.22 -2.68 -13.04
N PRO A 13 -23.48 -1.61 -12.27
CA PRO A 13 -23.35 -0.26 -12.79
C PRO A 13 -21.90 -0.01 -13.24
N ILE A 14 -21.69 0.47 -14.48
CA ILE A 14 -20.31 0.61 -15.03
C ILE A 14 -19.41 1.49 -14.16
N HIS A 15 -19.96 2.52 -13.51
CA HIS A 15 -19.20 3.42 -12.63
C HIS A 15 -18.73 2.77 -11.32
N GLU A 16 -19.29 1.61 -10.96
CA GLU A 16 -18.91 0.81 -9.79
C GLU A 16 -18.05 -0.41 -10.19
N ALA A 17 -17.89 -0.67 -11.49
CA ALA A 17 -17.20 -1.84 -11.99
C ALA A 17 -15.68 -1.61 -12.05
N MET A 18 -14.91 -2.62 -11.65
CA MET A 18 -13.50 -2.65 -12.02
C MET A 18 -13.37 -3.11 -13.46
N GLU A 19 -12.66 -2.32 -14.27
CA GLU A 19 -12.35 -2.65 -15.65
C GLU A 19 -10.92 -3.20 -15.78
N LEU A 20 -10.77 -4.38 -16.39
CA LEU A 20 -9.50 -4.94 -16.85
C LEU A 20 -9.65 -5.34 -18.32
N ASN A 21 -9.00 -4.60 -19.22
CA ASN A 21 -8.94 -4.86 -20.65
C ASN A 21 -10.34 -5.12 -21.24
N GLU A 22 -11.25 -4.16 -21.01
CA GLU A 22 -12.65 -4.15 -21.47
C GLU A 22 -13.54 -5.24 -20.83
N LYS A 23 -13.04 -5.90 -19.78
CA LYS A 23 -13.80 -6.83 -18.93
C LYS A 23 -14.16 -6.16 -17.61
N TYR A 24 -15.36 -6.45 -17.11
CA TYR A 24 -15.90 -5.82 -15.90
C TYR A 24 -16.04 -6.82 -14.76
N PHE A 25 -15.65 -6.39 -13.55
CA PHE A 25 -15.67 -7.21 -12.33
C PHE A 25 -16.39 -6.47 -11.20
N CYS A 26 -17.23 -7.19 -10.45
CA CYS A 26 -18.04 -6.61 -9.39
C CYS A 26 -17.36 -6.55 -8.02
N SER A 27 -16.18 -7.17 -7.88
CA SER A 27 -15.44 -7.25 -6.61
C SER A 27 -14.02 -7.77 -6.85
N SER A 28 -13.08 -7.35 -5.99
CA SER A 28 -11.71 -7.85 -6.01
C SER A 28 -11.66 -9.38 -5.99
N THR A 29 -12.56 -10.03 -5.22
CA THR A 29 -12.73 -11.48 -5.18
C THR A 29 -13.04 -12.08 -6.56
N CYS A 30 -13.93 -11.47 -7.34
CA CYS A 30 -14.24 -11.94 -8.69
C CYS A 30 -13.05 -11.77 -9.65
N LEU A 31 -12.32 -10.66 -9.55
CA LEU A 31 -11.10 -10.43 -10.32
C LEU A 31 -10.00 -11.44 -9.98
N GLY A 32 -9.83 -11.78 -8.70
CA GLY A 32 -8.89 -12.80 -8.22
C GLY A 32 -9.20 -14.19 -8.78
N LYS A 33 -10.46 -14.62 -8.73
CA LYS A 33 -10.91 -15.88 -9.36
C LYS A 33 -10.63 -15.90 -10.86
N TYR A 34 -10.84 -14.78 -11.54
CA TYR A 34 -10.53 -14.67 -12.96
C TYR A 34 -9.03 -14.80 -13.22
N ARG A 35 -8.17 -14.14 -12.42
CA ARG A 35 -6.70 -14.29 -12.48
C ARG A 35 -6.27 -15.75 -12.34
N GLU A 36 -6.86 -16.49 -11.41
CA GLU A 36 -6.59 -17.92 -11.22
C GLU A 36 -6.97 -18.74 -12.45
N GLN A 37 -8.10 -18.42 -13.10
CA GLN A 37 -8.58 -19.11 -14.30
C GLN A 37 -7.71 -18.87 -15.53
N ILE A 38 -7.30 -17.62 -15.80
CA ILE A 38 -6.53 -17.28 -17.01
C ILE A 38 -5.02 -17.45 -16.83
N GLY A 39 -4.56 -17.58 -15.59
CA GLY A 39 -3.15 -17.67 -15.24
C GLY A 39 -2.43 -16.31 -15.21
N GLU A 40 -1.36 -16.26 -14.42
CA GLU A 40 -0.61 -15.04 -14.11
C GLU A 40 -0.09 -14.30 -15.34
N ARG A 41 0.51 -15.03 -16.30
CA ARG A 41 1.11 -14.39 -17.48
C ARG A 41 0.08 -13.65 -18.34
N GLN A 42 -1.10 -14.25 -18.51
CA GLN A 42 -2.17 -13.61 -19.28
C GLN A 42 -2.76 -12.46 -18.49
N PHE A 43 -2.95 -12.63 -17.18
CA PHE A 43 -3.44 -11.58 -16.31
C PHE A 43 -2.52 -10.35 -16.34
N ASP A 44 -1.20 -10.54 -16.20
CA ASP A 44 -0.19 -9.47 -16.27
C ASP A 44 -0.20 -8.75 -17.63
N LYS A 45 -0.51 -9.45 -18.73
CA LYS A 45 -0.65 -8.83 -20.05
C LYS A 45 -1.89 -7.94 -20.13
N GLU A 46 -3.04 -8.44 -19.67
CA GLU A 46 -4.29 -7.66 -19.66
C GLU A 46 -4.21 -6.45 -18.72
N SER A 47 -3.51 -6.65 -17.62
CA SER A 47 -3.12 -5.67 -16.61
C SER A 47 -2.35 -4.51 -17.23
N LEU A 48 -1.21 -4.79 -17.88
CA LEU A 48 -0.41 -3.75 -18.53
C LEU A 48 -1.20 -3.00 -19.60
N ALA A 49 -1.91 -3.72 -20.47
CA ALA A 49 -2.73 -3.09 -21.52
C ALA A 49 -3.79 -2.12 -20.94
N THR A 50 -4.42 -2.50 -19.82
CA THR A 50 -5.39 -1.64 -19.13
C THR A 50 -4.72 -0.38 -18.59
N PHE A 51 -3.55 -0.52 -17.98
CA PHE A 51 -2.85 0.59 -17.35
C PHE A 51 -2.30 1.55 -18.38
N GLU A 52 -1.74 1.05 -19.50
CA GLU A 52 -1.29 1.87 -20.63
C GLU A 52 -2.47 2.66 -21.24
N LYS A 53 -3.62 2.01 -21.46
CA LYS A 53 -4.84 2.68 -21.96
C LYS A 53 -5.31 3.78 -21.00
N LYS A 54 -5.33 3.49 -19.69
CA LYS A 54 -5.76 4.43 -18.65
C LYS A 54 -4.75 5.54 -18.39
N GLN A 55 -3.45 5.29 -18.59
CA GLN A 55 -2.39 6.31 -18.51
C GLN A 55 -2.63 7.41 -19.55
N ALA A 56 -2.99 7.06 -20.78
CA ALA A 56 -3.31 8.03 -21.83
C ALA A 56 -4.49 8.96 -21.46
N THR A 57 -5.33 8.57 -20.50
CA THR A 57 -6.46 9.35 -20.00
C THR A 57 -6.19 10.06 -18.67
N GLY A 58 -5.00 9.90 -18.09
CA GLY A 58 -4.65 10.44 -16.76
C GLY A 58 -5.30 9.72 -15.57
N TRP A 59 -6.04 8.63 -15.81
CA TRP A 59 -6.76 7.89 -14.77
C TRP A 59 -5.83 7.13 -13.83
N ILE A 60 -4.75 6.56 -14.39
CA ILE A 60 -3.78 5.77 -13.62
C ILE A 60 -2.46 6.55 -13.54
N PRO A 61 -1.91 6.74 -12.32
CA PRO A 61 -0.58 7.33 -12.12
C PRO A 61 0.49 6.59 -12.93
N GLU A 62 1.46 7.30 -13.51
CA GLU A 62 2.66 6.68 -14.12
C GLU A 62 3.37 5.79 -13.09
N ARG A 63 3.36 6.22 -11.83
CA ARG A 63 3.90 5.45 -10.71
C ARG A 63 3.27 4.06 -10.56
N ALA A 64 2.01 3.87 -10.93
CA ALA A 64 1.33 2.57 -10.85
C ALA A 64 1.94 1.53 -11.80
N LEU A 65 2.36 1.94 -13.01
CA LEU A 65 3.09 1.09 -13.95
C LEU A 65 4.45 0.68 -13.38
N LYS A 66 5.18 1.63 -12.78
CA LYS A 66 6.46 1.35 -12.10
C LYS A 66 6.29 0.26 -11.03
N TYR A 67 5.24 0.32 -10.21
CA TYR A 67 4.95 -0.67 -9.18
C TYR A 67 4.62 -2.06 -9.75
N ILE A 68 3.84 -2.15 -10.83
CA ILE A 68 3.62 -3.45 -11.51
C ILE A 68 4.96 -4.07 -11.95
N HIS A 69 5.84 -3.28 -12.56
CA HIS A 69 7.16 -3.74 -12.98
C HIS A 69 8.08 -4.12 -11.80
N MET A 70 7.92 -3.50 -10.63
CA MET A 70 8.62 -3.92 -9.41
C MET A 70 8.24 -5.35 -9.00
N CYS A 71 6.99 -5.77 -9.18
CA CYS A 71 6.56 -7.14 -8.90
C CYS A 71 7.19 -8.14 -9.88
N GLN A 72 7.16 -7.82 -11.18
CA GLN A 72 7.67 -8.67 -12.25
C GLN A 72 9.18 -8.93 -12.12
N SER A 73 9.94 -7.89 -11.73
CA SER A 73 11.39 -7.97 -11.53
C SER A 73 11.81 -8.46 -10.14
N CYS A 74 10.86 -8.81 -9.26
CA CYS A 74 11.17 -9.31 -7.92
C CYS A 74 11.62 -10.78 -7.94
N ASN A 75 12.38 -11.18 -6.91
CA ASN A 75 12.74 -12.57 -6.68
C ASN A 75 11.48 -13.46 -6.65
N LYS A 76 11.52 -14.59 -7.37
CA LYS A 76 10.38 -15.49 -7.53
C LYS A 76 9.78 -15.96 -6.19
N LYS A 77 10.62 -16.37 -5.22
CA LYS A 77 10.15 -16.88 -3.92
C LYS A 77 9.46 -15.78 -3.10
N LEU A 78 10.01 -14.57 -3.13
CA LEU A 78 9.37 -13.42 -2.49
C LEU A 78 8.03 -13.08 -3.16
N ARG A 79 7.99 -13.08 -4.49
CA ARG A 79 6.74 -12.82 -5.22
C ARG A 79 5.66 -13.85 -4.88
N GLU A 80 6.01 -15.13 -4.81
CA GLU A 80 5.10 -16.21 -4.41
C GLU A 80 4.63 -16.04 -2.96
N THR A 81 5.51 -15.64 -2.04
CA THR A 81 5.17 -15.35 -0.64
C THR A 81 4.25 -14.13 -0.53
N CYS A 82 4.53 -13.03 -1.23
CA CYS A 82 3.65 -11.86 -1.25
C CYS A 82 2.23 -12.24 -1.72
N LYS A 83 2.12 -13.08 -2.76
CA LYS A 83 0.83 -13.53 -3.29
C LYS A 83 0.04 -14.36 -2.29
N SER A 84 0.69 -15.29 -1.60
CA SER A 84 0.00 -16.13 -0.61
C SER A 84 -0.52 -15.30 0.57
N LEU A 85 0.00 -14.08 0.77
CA LEU A 85 -0.41 -13.16 1.82
C LEU A 85 -1.44 -12.10 1.35
N GLU A 86 -1.79 -12.03 0.07
CA GLU A 86 -2.66 -10.96 -0.47
C GLU A 86 -4.02 -10.91 0.23
N ALA A 87 -4.68 -12.07 0.37
CA ALA A 87 -6.01 -12.15 0.94
C ALA A 87 -6.04 -11.75 2.42
N VAL A 88 -5.10 -12.28 3.22
CA VAL A 88 -5.01 -11.95 4.64
C VAL A 88 -4.56 -10.51 4.88
N SER A 89 -3.73 -9.95 3.99
CA SER A 89 -3.33 -8.54 4.05
C SER A 89 -4.51 -7.59 3.82
N GLY A 90 -5.43 -7.94 2.94
CA GLY A 90 -6.58 -7.10 2.59
C GLY A 90 -7.83 -7.27 3.47
N VAL A 91 -7.85 -8.25 4.38
CA VAL A 91 -9.10 -8.67 5.06
C VAL A 91 -9.68 -7.60 6.00
N ASN A 92 -8.84 -6.76 6.61
CA ASN A 92 -9.29 -5.74 7.56
C ASN A 92 -9.66 -4.41 6.89
N ARG A 93 -9.58 -4.30 5.55
CA ARG A 93 -9.78 -3.02 4.84
C ARG A 93 -11.13 -2.37 5.14
N PHE A 94 -12.21 -3.15 5.18
CA PHE A 94 -13.56 -2.64 5.42
C PHE A 94 -13.75 -2.18 6.85
N LYS A 95 -13.22 -2.95 7.80
CA LYS A 95 -13.23 -2.59 9.21
C LYS A 95 -12.45 -1.30 9.48
N ILE A 96 -11.37 -1.06 8.74
CA ILE A 96 -10.60 0.19 8.83
C ILE A 96 -11.39 1.34 8.20
N ALA A 97 -12.10 1.09 7.09
CA ALA A 97 -12.91 2.11 6.41
C ALA A 97 -14.02 2.70 7.31
N GLU A 98 -14.53 1.93 8.28
CA GLU A 98 -15.55 2.40 9.24
C GLU A 98 -15.08 3.60 10.09
N SER A 99 -13.77 3.79 10.26
CA SER A 99 -13.22 4.91 11.03
C SER A 99 -12.75 6.09 10.19
N GLU A 100 -12.85 6.04 8.87
CA GLU A 100 -12.35 7.07 7.95
C GLU A 100 -13.12 8.40 8.06
N GLY A 101 -12.40 9.49 8.34
CA GLY A 101 -12.96 10.84 8.44
C GLY A 101 -12.83 11.66 7.16
N MET A 102 -12.27 11.08 6.10
CA MET A 102 -12.20 11.59 4.73
C MET A 102 -11.87 10.41 3.79
N PRO A 103 -11.98 10.55 2.46
CA PRO A 103 -11.72 9.43 1.57
C PRO A 103 -10.25 8.95 1.62
N TRP A 104 -10.04 7.64 1.52
CA TRP A 104 -8.73 7.00 1.47
C TRP A 104 -8.49 6.32 0.12
N CYS A 105 -7.26 6.45 -0.39
CA CYS A 105 -6.80 5.64 -1.51
C CYS A 105 -6.87 4.15 -1.15
N CYS A 106 -7.36 3.33 -2.07
CA CYS A 106 -7.40 1.88 -1.99
C CYS A 106 -6.05 1.25 -1.58
N HIS A 107 -4.91 1.75 -2.08
CA HIS A 107 -3.58 1.26 -1.68
C HIS A 107 -3.23 1.63 -0.24
N ALA A 108 -3.53 2.86 0.17
CA ALA A 108 -3.30 3.29 1.54
C ALA A 108 -4.10 2.39 2.51
N ARG A 109 -5.36 2.12 2.17
CA ARG A 109 -6.24 1.22 2.93
C ARG A 109 -5.76 -0.24 2.93
N PHE A 110 -5.26 -0.75 1.80
CA PHE A 110 -4.69 -2.10 1.73
C PHE A 110 -3.42 -2.21 2.57
N ASN A 111 -2.49 -1.26 2.43
CA ASN A 111 -1.23 -1.24 3.15
C ASN A 111 -1.42 -1.16 4.66
N ILE A 112 -2.30 -0.28 5.12
CA ILE A 112 -2.61 -0.17 6.54
C ILE A 112 -3.34 -1.42 7.06
N SER A 113 -4.21 -2.05 6.26
CA SER A 113 -4.81 -3.36 6.57
C SER A 113 -3.75 -4.46 6.71
N SER A 114 -2.72 -4.43 5.85
CA SER A 114 -1.64 -5.42 5.88
C SER A 114 -0.85 -5.40 7.18
N SER A 115 -0.81 -4.27 7.89
CA SER A 115 -0.18 -4.19 9.22
C SER A 115 -0.84 -5.11 10.26
N MET A 116 -2.10 -5.48 10.05
CA MET A 116 -2.88 -6.37 10.93
C MET A 116 -2.90 -7.83 10.46
N ALA A 117 -2.16 -8.17 9.40
CA ALA A 117 -2.29 -9.44 8.68
C ALA A 117 -1.87 -10.68 9.48
N ASP A 118 -1.23 -10.51 10.64
CA ASP A 118 -0.85 -11.63 11.51
C ASP A 118 -1.57 -11.65 12.86
N GLY A 119 -2.53 -10.74 13.04
CA GLY A 119 -3.35 -10.63 14.25
C GLY A 119 -2.64 -10.01 15.46
N THR A 120 -1.40 -9.50 15.30
CA THR A 120 -0.61 -8.95 16.43
C THR A 120 -0.76 -7.45 16.60
N VAL A 121 -1.20 -6.75 15.56
CA VAL A 121 -1.41 -5.29 15.59
C VAL A 121 -2.89 -4.99 15.87
N PRO A 122 -3.20 -4.31 16.99
CA PRO A 122 -4.59 -3.99 17.32
C PRO A 122 -5.13 -2.86 16.43
N LEU A 123 -6.44 -2.89 16.17
CA LEU A 123 -7.12 -1.85 15.38
C LEU A 123 -6.85 -0.44 15.92
N SER A 124 -6.74 -0.28 17.24
CA SER A 124 -6.44 1.01 17.87
C SER A 124 -5.11 1.61 17.41
N SER A 125 -4.09 0.79 17.13
CA SER A 125 -2.80 1.26 16.60
C SER A 125 -2.95 1.75 15.16
N VAL A 126 -3.71 1.03 14.34
CA VAL A 126 -4.05 1.42 12.97
C VAL A 126 -4.85 2.73 12.94
N ILE A 127 -5.86 2.88 13.81
CA ILE A 127 -6.66 4.11 13.90
C ILE A 127 -5.80 5.32 14.28
N LYS A 128 -4.74 5.17 15.09
CA LYS A 128 -3.82 6.27 15.40
C LYS A 128 -3.10 6.77 14.14
N VAL A 129 -2.60 5.83 13.31
CA VAL A 129 -1.94 6.15 12.04
C VAL A 129 -2.92 6.83 11.09
N GLN A 130 -4.13 6.28 11.00
CA GLN A 130 -5.20 6.85 10.18
C GLN A 130 -5.50 8.30 10.56
N LYS A 131 -5.74 8.56 11.85
CA LYS A 131 -6.04 9.91 12.36
C LYS A 131 -4.90 10.89 12.11
N LEU A 132 -3.64 10.48 12.24
CA LEU A 132 -2.50 11.35 11.98
C LEU A 132 -2.36 11.66 10.48
N ALA A 133 -2.60 10.70 9.59
CA ALA A 133 -2.61 10.94 8.15
C ALA A 133 -3.71 11.94 7.76
N GLU A 134 -4.91 11.81 8.35
CA GLU A 134 -6.00 12.77 8.17
C GLU A 134 -5.69 14.16 8.75
N GLU A 135 -4.98 14.22 9.88
CA GLU A 135 -4.51 15.48 10.44
C GLU A 135 -3.48 16.15 9.54
N LEU A 136 -2.53 15.40 8.98
CA LEU A 136 -1.55 15.90 8.01
C LEU A 136 -2.23 16.50 6.77
N ALA A 137 -3.30 15.89 6.29
CA ALA A 137 -4.06 16.41 5.13
C ALA A 137 -4.81 17.72 5.43
N LYS A 138 -5.12 17.99 6.70
CA LYS A 138 -5.97 19.12 7.12
C LYS A 138 -5.18 20.25 7.81
N ASN A 139 -3.99 19.97 8.33
CA ASN A 139 -3.24 20.89 9.18
C ASN A 139 -1.89 21.29 8.56
N PRO A 140 -1.79 22.52 8.02
CA PRO A 140 -0.55 23.03 7.42
C PRO A 140 0.67 23.01 8.36
N GLU A 141 0.47 23.24 9.65
CA GLU A 141 1.57 23.24 10.62
C GLU A 141 2.13 21.84 10.86
N LYS A 142 1.29 20.79 10.78
CA LYS A 142 1.76 19.40 10.80
C LYS A 142 2.63 19.09 9.60
N VAL A 143 2.22 19.53 8.40
CA VAL A 143 3.03 19.36 7.19
C VAL A 143 4.41 20.03 7.34
N LYS A 144 4.46 21.29 7.80
CA LYS A 144 5.73 22.02 8.03
C LYS A 144 6.62 21.35 9.08
N THR A 145 6.01 20.78 10.13
CA THR A 145 6.73 20.16 11.25
C THR A 145 7.11 18.70 11.01
N MET A 146 6.57 18.02 10.02
CA MET A 146 6.83 16.59 9.80
C MET A 146 7.47 16.29 8.44
N VAL A 147 7.18 17.05 7.40
CA VAL A 147 7.70 16.75 6.06
C VAL A 147 9.10 17.30 5.88
N LYS A 148 9.99 16.49 5.32
CA LYS A 148 11.41 16.83 5.11
C LYS A 148 11.61 17.74 3.91
N HIS A 149 11.12 17.34 2.75
CA HIS A 149 11.40 18.00 1.47
C HIS A 149 10.42 19.13 1.15
N ASP A 150 10.94 20.29 0.75
CA ASP A 150 10.12 21.47 0.44
C ASP A 150 9.24 21.28 -0.80
N THR A 151 9.71 20.48 -1.77
CA THR A 151 8.93 20.06 -2.94
C THR A 151 7.65 19.35 -2.54
N LEU A 152 7.75 18.38 -1.61
CA LEU A 152 6.59 17.67 -1.08
C LEU A 152 5.71 18.57 -0.20
N LYS A 153 6.30 19.43 0.65
CA LYS A 153 5.51 20.40 1.44
C LYS A 153 4.62 21.25 0.54
N LYS A 154 5.16 21.79 -0.55
CA LYS A 154 4.39 22.61 -1.50
C LYS A 154 3.20 21.84 -2.07
N LYS A 155 3.40 20.58 -2.45
CA LYS A 155 2.35 19.70 -2.99
C LYS A 155 1.26 19.38 -1.96
N LEU A 156 1.64 19.17 -0.69
CA LEU A 156 0.70 18.90 0.40
C LEU A 156 -0.01 20.15 0.93
N LEU A 157 0.55 21.34 0.68
CA LEU A 157 0.02 22.65 1.09
C LEU A 157 -0.66 23.40 -0.07
N LYS A 158 -1.08 22.71 -1.12
CA LYS A 158 -1.75 23.33 -2.26
C LYS A 158 -3.05 24.05 -1.84
N GLU A 159 -3.41 25.10 -2.58
CA GLU A 159 -4.56 25.97 -2.28
C GLU A 159 -5.88 25.18 -2.32
N ASP A 160 -6.01 24.33 -3.35
CA ASP A 160 -7.10 23.38 -3.48
C ASP A 160 -6.80 22.18 -2.58
N LYS A 161 -7.38 22.20 -1.37
CA LYS A 161 -7.24 21.17 -0.33
C LYS A 161 -7.16 19.75 -0.92
N LEU A 162 -6.39 18.88 -0.24
CA LEU A 162 -6.27 17.48 -0.62
C LEU A 162 -7.63 16.79 -0.66
N HIS A 163 -7.86 15.95 -1.67
CA HIS A 163 -9.12 15.24 -1.85
C HIS A 163 -9.25 14.09 -0.83
N GLY A 164 -8.14 13.58 -0.32
CA GLY A 164 -8.12 12.45 0.62
C GLY A 164 -6.71 11.97 0.95
N ILE A 165 -6.61 10.74 1.45
CA ILE A 165 -5.37 10.17 1.95
C ILE A 165 -4.70 9.28 0.91
N THR A 166 -3.49 9.69 0.47
CA THR A 166 -2.63 8.95 -0.44
C THR A 166 -1.65 8.05 0.30
N THR A 167 -0.84 7.31 -0.45
CA THR A 167 0.23 6.50 0.14
C THR A 167 1.27 7.33 0.89
N VAL A 168 1.61 8.51 0.35
CA VAL A 168 2.60 9.43 0.94
C VAL A 168 2.17 9.92 2.33
N LEU A 169 0.90 10.30 2.49
CA LEU A 169 0.38 10.78 3.77
C LEU A 169 0.37 9.69 4.85
N TYR A 170 0.00 8.46 4.49
CA TYR A 170 0.05 7.37 5.47
C TYR A 170 1.50 6.97 5.79
N ASP A 171 2.43 6.98 4.81
CA ASP A 171 3.85 6.70 5.05
C ASP A 171 4.46 7.73 6.01
N LEU A 172 4.14 9.02 5.85
CA LEU A 172 4.53 10.08 6.78
C LEU A 172 3.99 9.83 8.20
N ALA A 173 2.74 9.36 8.31
CA ALA A 173 2.11 9.05 9.60
C ALA A 173 2.75 7.82 10.28
N PHE A 174 3.06 6.75 9.53
CA PHE A 174 3.83 5.62 10.06
C PHE A 174 5.22 6.06 10.50
N GLY A 175 5.92 6.86 9.69
CA GLY A 175 7.26 7.36 10.05
C GLY A 175 7.26 8.14 11.37
N GLU A 176 6.19 8.90 11.61
CA GLU A 176 6.03 9.59 12.89
C GLU A 176 5.74 8.63 14.04
N LEU A 177 4.81 7.69 13.88
CA LEU A 177 4.28 6.91 15.00
C LEU A 177 5.04 5.62 15.31
N ALA A 178 5.74 5.04 14.33
CA ALA A 178 6.49 3.80 14.47
C ALA A 178 7.82 4.02 15.22
N LYS A 179 7.72 4.34 16.52
CA LYS A 179 8.87 4.72 17.37
C LYS A 179 9.47 3.54 18.13
N ASN A 180 8.68 2.49 18.39
CA ASN A 180 9.13 1.35 19.18
C ASN A 180 9.81 0.29 18.29
N THR A 181 11.13 0.34 18.22
CA THR A 181 11.92 -0.58 17.39
C THR A 181 12.36 -1.85 18.12
N ASP A 182 11.92 -2.05 19.36
CA ASP A 182 12.29 -3.21 20.17
C ASP A 182 11.43 -4.42 19.78
N TYR A 183 12.01 -5.30 18.95
CA TYR A 183 11.34 -6.50 18.50
C TYR A 183 11.00 -7.44 19.67
N LYS A 184 9.76 -7.91 19.66
CA LYS A 184 9.28 -9.05 20.44
C LYS A 184 8.48 -9.95 19.50
N ASN A 185 8.51 -11.25 19.75
CA ASN A 185 7.56 -12.19 19.14
C ASN A 185 6.35 -12.30 20.08
N PRO A 186 5.23 -11.61 19.81
CA PRO A 186 4.07 -11.65 20.69
C PRO A 186 3.28 -12.96 20.57
N GLY A 187 3.60 -13.82 19.59
CA GLY A 187 2.69 -14.83 19.10
C GLY A 187 1.52 -14.18 18.35
N GLY A 188 1.15 -14.73 17.20
CA GLY A 188 0.09 -14.18 16.36
C GLY A 188 -0.69 -15.28 15.68
N THR A 189 -1.99 -15.07 15.51
CA THR A 189 -2.82 -15.90 14.65
C THR A 189 -3.38 -15.00 13.56
N PRO A 190 -3.02 -15.24 12.28
CA PRO A 190 -3.56 -14.47 11.18
C PRO A 190 -5.10 -14.46 11.22
N PRO A 191 -5.74 -13.32 10.91
CA PRO A 191 -7.19 -13.24 10.86
C PRO A 191 -7.76 -14.22 9.82
N LYS A 192 -8.96 -14.73 10.09
CA LYS A 192 -9.67 -15.56 9.12
C LYS A 192 -10.03 -14.72 7.90
N VAL A 193 -9.80 -15.26 6.71
CA VAL A 193 -10.25 -14.65 5.45
C VAL A 193 -11.69 -15.08 5.21
N GLU A 194 -12.62 -14.20 5.53
CA GLU A 194 -14.06 -14.41 5.31
C GLU A 194 -14.60 -13.28 4.42
N GLY A 195 -15.49 -13.61 3.47
CA GLY A 195 -16.13 -12.62 2.60
C GLY A 195 -15.18 -11.96 1.60
N GLU A 196 -15.49 -10.70 1.27
CA GLU A 196 -14.74 -9.93 0.28
C GLU A 196 -13.41 -9.42 0.86
N HIS A 197 -12.34 -9.63 0.12
CA HIS A 197 -11.01 -9.08 0.39
C HIS A 197 -10.45 -8.45 -0.88
N MET A 198 -9.60 -7.44 -0.70
CA MET A 198 -8.91 -6.79 -1.81
C MET A 198 -7.63 -7.53 -2.14
N PHE A 199 -7.37 -7.72 -3.44
CA PHE A 199 -6.04 -8.09 -3.90
C PHE A 199 -5.25 -6.81 -4.16
N HIS A 200 -3.99 -6.76 -3.74
CA HIS A 200 -3.15 -5.57 -3.93
C HIS A 200 -3.16 -5.07 -5.39
N TYR A 201 -3.12 -6.01 -6.34
CA TYR A 201 -3.17 -5.70 -7.77
C TYR A 201 -4.49 -4.99 -8.20
N ALA A 202 -5.61 -5.34 -7.56
CA ALA A 202 -6.91 -4.74 -7.86
C ALA A 202 -7.02 -3.29 -7.36
N ALA A 203 -6.19 -2.88 -6.39
CA ALA A 203 -6.28 -1.55 -5.79
C ALA A 203 -6.16 -0.44 -6.86
N CYS A 204 -5.16 -0.50 -7.76
CA CYS A 204 -5.04 0.48 -8.86
C CYS A 204 -6.24 0.49 -9.81
N LEU A 205 -6.92 -0.65 -9.99
CA LEU A 205 -8.10 -0.74 -10.85
C LEU A 205 -9.36 -0.20 -10.17
N GLU A 206 -9.42 -0.30 -8.83
CA GLU A 206 -10.45 0.31 -7.97
C GLU A 206 -10.18 1.80 -7.69
N CYS A 207 -9.05 2.35 -8.16
CA CYS A 207 -8.69 3.73 -7.85
C CYS A 207 -9.63 4.70 -8.55
N ASP A 208 -10.19 5.61 -7.75
CA ASP A 208 -10.86 6.80 -8.25
C ASP A 208 -9.85 7.68 -9.01
N PRO A 209 -10.21 8.20 -10.19
CA PRO A 209 -9.28 8.95 -11.04
C PRO A 209 -8.82 10.28 -10.43
N ILE A 210 -9.62 10.94 -9.59
CA ILE A 210 -9.20 12.16 -8.87
C ILE A 210 -8.08 11.79 -7.87
N PHE A 211 -8.26 10.68 -7.15
CA PHE A 211 -7.23 10.13 -6.28
C PHE A 211 -5.98 9.65 -7.02
N GLY A 212 -6.15 9.05 -8.21
CA GLY A 212 -5.05 8.71 -9.09
C GLY A 212 -4.21 9.94 -9.43
N ALA A 213 -4.85 11.00 -9.93
CA ALA A 213 -4.17 12.24 -10.26
C ALA A 213 -3.45 12.87 -9.05
N GLU A 214 -4.07 12.89 -7.88
CA GLU A 214 -3.46 13.44 -6.66
C GLU A 214 -2.27 12.58 -6.17
N CYS A 215 -2.35 11.26 -6.32
CA CYS A 215 -1.23 10.35 -6.01
C CYS A 215 -0.01 10.63 -6.92
N GLU A 216 -0.25 10.87 -8.21
CA GLU A 216 0.80 11.25 -9.17
C GLU A 216 1.37 12.64 -8.85
N GLU A 217 0.52 13.61 -8.54
CA GLU A 217 0.95 14.96 -8.14
C GLU A 217 1.89 14.90 -6.93
N GLN A 218 1.59 14.06 -5.94
CA GLN A 218 2.38 13.89 -4.74
C GLN A 218 3.62 12.99 -4.92
N ALA A 219 3.79 12.35 -6.08
CA ALA A 219 4.98 11.56 -6.37
C ALA A 219 6.23 12.45 -6.35
N ILE A 220 7.23 12.04 -5.57
CA ILE A 220 8.54 12.69 -5.44
C ILE A 220 9.63 11.66 -5.71
N GLU A 221 9.59 11.13 -6.94
CA GLU A 221 10.39 9.97 -7.36
C GLU A 221 11.89 10.21 -7.20
N LYS A 222 12.38 11.43 -7.44
CA LYS A 222 13.80 11.75 -7.26
C LYS A 222 14.21 11.59 -5.80
N GLU A 223 13.52 12.28 -4.89
CA GLU A 223 13.78 12.23 -3.45
C GLU A 223 13.59 10.81 -2.89
N LEU A 224 12.60 10.09 -3.40
CA LEU A 224 12.32 8.73 -2.98
C LEU A 224 13.37 7.73 -3.47
N ASN A 225 13.87 7.87 -4.71
CA ASN A 225 14.95 7.03 -5.22
C ASN A 225 16.25 7.23 -4.43
N GLU A 226 16.58 8.47 -4.03
CA GLU A 226 17.71 8.74 -3.11
C GLU A 226 17.53 8.02 -1.75
N CYS A 227 16.29 7.94 -1.26
CA CYS A 227 15.96 7.19 -0.04
C CYS A 227 16.02 5.65 -0.24
N VAL A 228 15.79 5.15 -1.45
CA VAL A 228 15.86 3.71 -1.78
C VAL A 228 17.29 3.22 -1.68
N GLU A 229 18.24 3.90 -2.32
CA GLU A 229 19.67 3.51 -2.27
C GLU A 229 20.19 3.46 -0.83
N LYS A 230 19.79 4.44 -0.01
CA LYS A 230 20.14 4.49 1.41
C LYS A 230 19.59 3.30 2.19
N VAL A 231 18.29 3.02 2.07
CA VAL A 231 17.66 1.92 2.81
C VAL A 231 18.22 0.58 2.35
N GLU A 232 18.43 0.39 1.05
CA GLU A 232 19.01 -0.84 0.50
C GLU A 232 20.35 -1.15 1.14
N ALA A 233 21.23 -0.14 1.28
CA ALA A 233 22.52 -0.27 1.96
C ALA A 233 22.42 -0.61 3.47
N MET A 234 21.26 -0.40 4.10
CA MET A 234 21.00 -0.71 5.50
C MET A 234 20.39 -2.11 5.72
N THR A 235 19.95 -2.77 4.65
CA THR A 235 19.35 -4.12 4.70
C THR A 235 20.41 -5.22 4.74
N LYS A 236 20.07 -6.36 5.35
CA LYS A 236 20.94 -7.55 5.39
C LYS A 236 20.30 -8.77 4.73
N SER A 237 18.98 -8.82 4.70
CA SER A 237 18.25 -9.89 4.03
C SER A 237 17.81 -9.50 2.62
N LEU A 238 17.17 -10.43 1.94
CA LEU A 238 16.43 -10.13 0.72
C LEU A 238 15.17 -9.31 1.05
N TRP A 239 14.87 -8.28 0.26
CA TRP A 239 13.67 -7.45 0.38
C TRP A 239 12.91 -7.43 -0.95
N CYS A 240 11.57 -7.45 -0.89
CA CYS A 240 10.79 -7.17 -2.08
C CYS A 240 10.88 -5.67 -2.39
N LYS A 241 10.89 -5.30 -3.68
CA LYS A 241 11.05 -3.90 -4.11
C LYS A 241 9.97 -2.98 -3.55
N HIS A 242 8.74 -3.48 -3.37
CA HIS A 242 7.64 -2.73 -2.76
C HIS A 242 7.89 -2.40 -1.29
N ALA A 243 8.35 -3.38 -0.50
CA ALA A 243 8.68 -3.18 0.90
C ALA A 243 9.85 -2.20 1.03
N LEU A 244 10.89 -2.34 0.20
CA LEU A 244 12.03 -1.43 0.19
C LEU A 244 11.58 0.01 -0.09
N HIS A 245 10.79 0.21 -1.14
CA HIS A 245 10.30 1.54 -1.53
C HIS A 245 9.39 2.18 -0.46
N SER A 246 8.56 1.38 0.22
CA SER A 246 7.68 1.86 1.29
C SER A 246 8.48 2.19 2.56
N MET A 247 9.47 1.37 2.92
CA MET A 247 10.40 1.66 4.02
C MET A 247 11.20 2.95 3.74
N SER A 248 11.63 3.15 2.50
CA SER A 248 12.30 4.38 2.07
C SER A 248 11.42 5.62 2.16
N ALA A 249 10.11 5.48 1.93
CA ALA A 249 9.16 6.59 2.04
C ALA A 249 9.06 7.13 3.48
N LEU A 250 9.46 6.37 4.51
CA LEU A 250 9.49 6.87 5.88
C LEU A 250 10.51 8.03 6.05
N ASN A 251 11.58 8.07 5.25
CA ASN A 251 12.57 9.16 5.27
C ASN A 251 12.02 10.49 4.75
N LEU A 252 10.82 10.49 4.14
CA LEU A 252 10.13 11.73 3.79
C LEU A 252 9.66 12.48 5.03
N ASN A 253 9.53 11.79 6.16
CA ASN A 253 9.30 12.38 7.46
C ASN A 253 10.63 12.84 8.07
N LYS A 254 10.73 14.13 8.40
CA LYS A 254 11.94 14.76 8.94
C LYS A 254 12.29 14.30 10.36
N ASN A 255 11.35 13.68 11.07
CA ASN A 255 11.51 13.17 12.43
C ASN A 255 11.95 11.69 12.46
N VAL A 256 12.13 11.07 11.30
CA VAL A 256 12.72 9.73 11.15
C VAL A 256 14.22 9.89 10.94
N ASP A 257 14.99 9.43 11.92
CA ASP A 257 16.45 9.36 11.84
C ASP A 257 16.93 7.97 11.42
N ASP A 258 18.23 7.88 11.09
CA ASP A 258 18.86 6.66 10.59
C ASP A 258 18.83 5.52 11.62
N ASN A 259 18.87 5.84 12.92
CA ASN A 259 18.82 4.85 13.98
C ASN A 259 17.43 4.21 14.06
N ARG A 260 16.37 5.02 14.03
CA ARG A 260 14.98 4.55 13.98
C ARG A 260 14.74 3.73 12.73
N LEU A 261 15.20 4.21 11.58
CA LEU A 261 15.04 3.50 10.32
C LEU A 261 15.75 2.15 10.33
N GLN A 262 17.00 2.09 10.81
CA GLN A 262 17.73 0.83 10.98
C GLN A 262 17.03 -0.11 11.96
N GLY A 263 16.43 0.44 13.02
CA GLY A 263 15.59 -0.31 13.96
C GLY A 263 14.39 -0.95 13.29
N LEU A 264 13.63 -0.20 12.49
CA LEU A 264 12.46 -0.67 11.75
C LEU A 264 12.83 -1.70 10.67
N ILE A 265 13.95 -1.52 9.96
CA ILE A 265 14.49 -2.50 9.01
C ILE A 265 14.74 -3.82 9.72
N ARG A 266 15.51 -3.79 10.84
CA ARG A 266 15.79 -5.01 11.62
C ARG A 266 14.51 -5.66 12.16
N PHE A 267 13.53 -4.86 12.56
CA PHE A 267 12.23 -5.35 13.01
C PHE A 267 11.54 -6.13 11.87
N ALA A 268 11.44 -5.56 10.67
CA ALA A 268 10.83 -6.23 9.52
C ALA A 268 11.56 -7.52 9.12
N GLU A 269 12.89 -7.53 9.16
CA GLU A 269 13.70 -8.74 8.94
C GLU A 269 13.39 -9.82 9.99
N LYS A 270 13.20 -9.44 11.26
CA LYS A 270 12.82 -10.36 12.33
C LYS A 270 11.39 -10.89 12.17
N VAL A 271 10.45 -10.08 11.68
CA VAL A 271 9.09 -10.53 11.35
C VAL A 271 9.11 -11.55 10.20
N ALA A 272 9.93 -11.31 9.17
CA ALA A 272 10.08 -12.27 8.08
C ALA A 272 10.71 -13.60 8.56
N GLU A 273 11.73 -13.53 9.42
CA GLU A 273 12.36 -14.69 10.06
C GLU A 273 11.36 -15.47 10.93
N GLU A 274 10.58 -14.78 11.77
CA GLU A 274 9.50 -15.35 12.61
C GLU A 274 8.53 -16.21 11.79
N LYS A 275 8.22 -15.78 10.57
CA LYS A 275 7.26 -16.43 9.66
C LYS A 275 7.91 -17.44 8.71
N GLY A 276 9.24 -17.59 8.75
CA GLY A 276 9.98 -18.47 7.83
C GLY A 276 9.94 -18.00 6.38
N HIS A 277 9.76 -16.70 6.14
CA HIS A 277 9.74 -16.14 4.80
C HIS A 277 11.16 -16.06 4.20
N PRO A 278 11.32 -16.16 2.86
CA PRO A 278 12.63 -16.09 2.20
C PRO A 278 13.30 -14.71 2.25
N GLY A 279 12.60 -13.70 2.77
CA GLY A 279 13.02 -12.32 2.89
C GLY A 279 11.82 -11.45 3.28
N VAL A 280 12.02 -10.14 3.37
CA VAL A 280 10.97 -9.21 3.78
C VAL A 280 9.98 -8.95 2.65
N THR A 281 8.72 -9.32 2.89
CA THR A 281 7.59 -8.94 2.04
C THR A 281 6.98 -7.61 2.47
N THR A 282 6.09 -7.06 1.64
CA THR A 282 5.33 -5.85 1.99
C THR A 282 4.52 -6.04 3.28
N SER A 283 3.95 -7.23 3.49
CA SER A 283 3.17 -7.53 4.69
C SER A 283 4.05 -7.58 5.93
N ASP A 284 5.22 -8.21 5.87
CA ASP A 284 6.16 -8.28 7.01
C ASP A 284 6.59 -6.89 7.46
N MET A 285 6.88 -6.01 6.50
CA MET A 285 7.22 -4.62 6.76
C MET A 285 6.06 -3.84 7.40
N PHE A 286 4.83 -3.96 6.88
CA PHE A 286 3.68 -3.27 7.49
C PHE A 286 3.34 -3.81 8.87
N ILE A 287 3.47 -5.11 9.11
CA ILE A 287 3.33 -5.72 10.43
C ILE A 287 4.35 -5.11 11.39
N ALA A 288 5.63 -5.04 10.98
CA ALA A 288 6.67 -4.43 11.81
C ALA A 288 6.35 -2.97 12.16
N MET A 289 5.90 -2.17 11.18
CA MET A 289 5.49 -0.79 11.43
C MET A 289 4.28 -0.70 12.36
N GLY A 290 3.26 -1.54 12.18
CA GLY A 290 2.09 -1.57 13.06
C GLY A 290 2.42 -1.99 14.49
N ARG A 291 3.31 -2.98 14.66
CA ARG A 291 3.85 -3.38 15.97
C ARG A 291 4.66 -2.25 16.60
N ALA A 292 5.42 -1.49 15.83
CA ALA A 292 6.22 -0.36 16.31
C ALA A 292 5.41 0.89 16.69
N VAL A 293 4.14 0.98 16.28
CA VAL A 293 3.18 2.01 16.72
C VAL A 293 2.52 1.64 18.07
N SER A 294 2.54 0.35 18.42
CA SER A 294 1.78 -0.21 19.55
C SER A 294 2.47 0.00 20.89
#